data_AF-A0A4D6YDX1-F1
#
_entry.id   AF-A0A4D6YDX1-F1
#
_cell.length_a   1.000
_cell.length_b   1.000
_cell.length_c   1.000
_cell.angle_alpha   90.00
_cell.angle_beta   90.00
_cell.angle_gamma   90.00
#
_symmetry.space_group_name_H-M   'P 1'
#
loop_
_entity.id
_entity.type
_entity.pdbx_description
1 polymer ?
#
loop_
_entity_poly.entity_id
_entity_poly.type
_entity_poly.pdbx_seq_one_letter_code
_entity_poly.pdbx_strand_id
1 'polypeptide(L)' 'MTKYILNIYVNKIIKKIKMSYCNVFLGGIFGIIRGLLLVFFILHIFSYITLDNYNYYMNHSVLIFIFLNIYDIFNIYSL' A
#
# COMPACT_ATOMS: atom_id res chain seq x y z
N MET A 1 -9.04 -46.49 3.55
CA MET A 1 -7.68 -45.96 3.82
C MET A 1 -7.25 -44.91 2.79
N THR A 2 -7.36 -45.20 1.49
CA THR A 2 -7.01 -44.28 0.38
C THR A 2 -7.71 -42.92 0.41
N LYS A 3 -9.03 -42.87 0.70
CA LYS A 3 -9.80 -41.62 0.81
C LYS A 3 -9.27 -40.65 1.88
N TYR A 4 -8.77 -41.18 3.00
CA TYR A 4 -8.26 -40.37 4.11
C TYR A 4 -6.91 -39.73 3.77
N ILE A 5 -6.03 -40.50 3.12
CA ILE A 5 -4.72 -40.02 2.64
C ILE A 5 -4.94 -38.92 1.60
N LEU A 6 -5.88 -39.11 0.66
CA LEU A 6 -6.20 -38.12 -0.36
C LEU A 6 -6.66 -36.79 0.26
N ASN A 7 -7.52 -36.84 1.28
CA ASN A 7 -8.02 -35.65 1.96
C ASN A 7 -6.90 -34.84 2.64
N ILE A 8 -5.91 -35.50 3.25
CA ILE A 8 -4.76 -34.84 3.89
C ILE A 8 -3.93 -34.06 2.87
N TYR A 9 -3.64 -34.67 1.71
CA TYR A 9 -2.85 -34.01 0.66
C TYR A 9 -3.57 -32.81 0.06
N VAL A 10 -4.87 -32.94 -0.25
CA VAL A 10 -5.68 -31.84 -0.78
C VAL A 10 -5.73 -30.68 0.22
N ASN A 11 -5.94 -30.96 1.50
CA ASN A 11 -6.00 -29.91 2.53
C ASN A 11 -4.64 -29.20 2.70
N LYS A 12 -3.53 -29.91 2.52
CA LYS A 12 -2.17 -29.35 2.56
C LYS A 12 -1.92 -28.40 1.37
N ILE A 13 -2.40 -28.74 0.18
CA ILE A 13 -2.30 -27.91 -1.02
C ILE A 13 -3.13 -26.63 -0.87
N ILE A 14 -4.39 -26.74 -0.42
CA ILE A 14 -5.29 -25.59 -0.21
C ILE A 14 -4.67 -24.60 0.79
N LYS A 15 -4.12 -25.08 1.91
CA LYS A 15 -3.43 -24.21 2.89
C LYS A 15 -2.23 -23.49 2.28
N LYS A 16 -1.42 -24.18 1.46
CA LYS A 16 -0.25 -23.59 0.81
C LYS A 16 -0.64 -22.51 -0.20
N ILE A 17 -1.70 -22.75 -0.99
CA ILE A 17 -2.24 -21.77 -1.93
C ILE A 17 -2.75 -20.53 -1.18
N LYS A 18 -3.54 -20.71 -0.12
CA LYS A 18 -4.05 -19.59 0.69
C LYS A 18 -2.92 -18.77 1.33
N MET A 19 -1.86 -19.43 1.82
CA MET A 19 -0.66 -18.75 2.31
C MET A 19 0.05 -17.95 1.21
N SER A 20 0.16 -18.50 -0.01
CA SER A 20 0.78 -17.79 -1.13
C SER A 20 0.01 -16.54 -1.51
N TYR A 21 -1.32 -16.59 -1.55
CA TYR A 21 -2.16 -15.41 -1.81
C TYR A 21 -1.98 -14.35 -0.71
N CYS A 22 -1.95 -14.78 0.55
CA CYS A 22 -1.68 -13.89 1.67
C CYS A 22 -0.32 -13.20 1.52
N ASN A 23 0.70 -13.94 1.08
CA ASN A 23 2.04 -13.41 0.88
C ASN A 23 2.12 -12.41 -0.27
N VAL A 24 1.41 -12.65 -1.38
CA VAL A 24 1.30 -11.70 -2.50
C VAL A 24 0.55 -10.44 -2.06
N PHE A 25 -0.54 -10.59 -1.32
CA PHE A 25 -1.32 -9.46 -0.79
C PHE A 25 -0.48 -8.61 0.17
N LEU A 26 0.21 -9.25 1.12
CA LEU A 26 1.14 -8.58 2.02
C LEU A 26 2.26 -7.89 1.24
N GLY A 27 2.87 -8.56 0.27
CA GLY A 27 3.90 -7.99 -0.59
C GLY A 27 3.42 -6.76 -1.36
N GLY A 28 2.21 -6.79 -1.90
CA GLY A 28 1.58 -5.64 -2.56
C GLY A 28 1.36 -4.47 -1.60
N ILE A 29 0.82 -4.73 -0.41
CA ILE A 29 0.63 -3.71 0.63
C ILE A 29 1.97 -3.09 1.04
N PHE A 30 2.99 -3.91 1.32
CA PHE A 30 4.33 -3.42 1.66
C PHE A 30 4.96 -2.61 0.52
N GLY A 31 4.74 -3.01 -0.73
CA GLY A 31 5.18 -2.26 -1.91
C GLY A 31 4.55 -0.88 -2.00
N ILE A 32 3.23 -0.78 -1.81
CA ILE A 32 2.49 0.48 -1.82
C ILE A 32 2.97 1.39 -0.68
N ILE A 33 3.08 0.85 0.54
CA ILE A 33 3.58 1.60 1.71
C ILE A 33 4.98 2.14 1.45
N ARG A 34 5.88 1.31 0.91
CA ARG A 34 7.26 1.72 0.62
C ARG A 34 7.33 2.79 -0.48
N GLY A 35 6.52 2.66 -1.52
CA GLY A 35 6.42 3.67 -2.58
C GLY A 35 5.93 5.01 -2.05
N LEU A 36 4.88 4.99 -1.23
CA LEU A 36 4.34 6.19 -0.56
C LEU A 36 5.37 6.87 0.34
N LEU A 37 6.08 6.08 1.14
CA LEU A 37 7.11 6.57 2.04
C LEU A 37 8.24 7.27 1.26
N LEU A 38 8.64 6.72 0.12
CA LEU A 38 9.68 7.29 -0.74
C LEU A 38 9.23 8.62 -1.37
N VAL A 39 7.99 8.68 -1.87
CA VAL A 39 7.40 9.93 -2.39
C VAL A 39 7.36 11.00 -1.31
N PHE A 40 6.97 10.63 -0.08
CA PHE A 40 6.95 11.56 1.05
C PHE A 40 8.34 12.14 1.38
N PHE A 41 9.37 11.30 1.40
CA PHE A 41 10.75 11.78 1.62
C PHE A 41 11.23 12.73 0.52
N ILE A 42 10.92 12.43 -0.74
CA ILE A 42 11.27 13.29 -1.88
C ILE A 42 10.59 14.65 -1.74
N LEU A 43 9.29 14.67 -1.46
CA LEU A 43 8.53 15.90 -1.22
C LEU A 43 9.08 16.72 -0.05
N HIS A 44 9.44 16.03 1.03
CA HIS A 44 10.04 16.67 2.19
C HIS A 44 11.35 17.37 1.82
N ILE A 45 12.22 16.72 1.05
CA ILE A 45 13.48 17.32 0.57
C ILE A 45 13.20 18.53 -0.34
N PHE A 46 12.27 18.40 -1.30
CA PHE A 46 11.91 19.51 -2.20
C PHE A 46 11.37 20.73 -1.46
N SER A 47 10.62 20.52 -0.37
CA SER A 47 10.12 21.60 0.48
C SER A 47 11.22 22.49 1.05
N TYR A 48 12.44 21.98 1.25
CA TYR A 48 13.56 22.76 1.78
C TYR A 48 14.39 23.46 0.70
N ILE A 49 14.33 22.99 -0.55
CA ILE A 49 15.19 23.49 -1.63
C ILE A 49 14.53 24.63 -2.40
N THR A 50 13.23 24.54 -2.71
CA THR A 50 12.53 25.58 -3.47
C THR A 50 11.03 25.54 -3.22
N LEU A 51 10.50 26.59 -2.58
CA LEU A 51 9.08 26.73 -2.27
C LEU A 51 8.20 26.71 -3.53
N ASP A 52 8.66 27.34 -4.62
CA ASP A 52 7.91 27.41 -5.88
C ASP A 52 7.79 26.04 -6.57
N ASN A 53 8.88 25.26 -6.60
CA ASN A 53 8.87 23.90 -7.15
C ASN A 53 8.03 22.95 -6.30
N TYR A 54 8.08 23.11 -4.97
CA TYR A 54 7.24 22.36 -4.05
C TYR A 54 5.75 22.64 -4.32
N ASN A 55 5.35 23.92 -4.39
CA ASN A 55 3.96 24.30 -4.68
C ASN A 55 3.49 23.82 -6.06
N TYR A 56 4.35 23.92 -7.09
CA TYR A 56 4.04 23.40 -8.42
C TYR A 56 3.78 21.89 -8.38
N TYR A 57 4.63 21.14 -7.67
CA TYR A 57 4.52 19.68 -7.56
C TYR A 57 3.31 19.24 -6.73
N MET A 58 3.00 19.95 -5.62
CA MET A 58 1.82 19.72 -4.80
C MET A 58 0.53 19.94 -5.58
N ASN A 59 0.48 20.97 -6.44
CA ASN A 59 -0.73 21.31 -7.21
C ASN A 59 -0.95 20.44 -8.45
N HIS A 60 0.11 19.87 -9.05
CA HIS A 60 0.00 19.06 -10.28
C HIS A 60 0.05 17.55 -10.04
N SER A 61 0.42 17.10 -8.84
CA SER A 61 0.49 15.67 -8.52
C SER A 61 -0.87 15.12 -8.11
N VAL A 62 -1.49 14.37 -9.02
CA VAL A 62 -2.75 13.63 -8.78
C VAL A 62 -2.67 12.74 -7.53
N LEU A 63 -1.52 12.11 -7.31
CA LEU A 63 -1.32 11.19 -6.17
C LEU A 63 -1.36 11.92 -4.83
N ILE A 64 -0.77 13.12 -4.76
CA ILE A 64 -0.77 13.96 -3.56
C ILE A 64 -2.17 14.53 -3.33
N PHE A 65 -2.83 14.98 -4.38
CA PHE A 65 -4.21 15.49 -4.31
C PHE A 65 -5.18 14.45 -3.74
N ILE A 66 -5.10 13.20 -4.22
CA ILE A 66 -5.91 12.09 -3.68
C ILE A 66 -5.55 11.83 -2.21
N PHE A 67 -4.26 11.87 -1.86
CA PHE A 67 -3.81 11.65 -0.48
C PHE A 67 -4.34 12.71 0.49
N LEU A 68 -4.26 14.00 0.12
CA LEU A 68 -4.75 15.11 0.92
C LEU A 68 -6.27 15.06 1.07
N ASN A 69 -7.02 14.75 0.01
CA ASN A 69 -8.46 14.59 0.10
C ASN A 69 -8.87 13.44 1.02
N ILE A 70 -8.18 12.29 0.95
CA ILE A 70 -8.45 11.17 1.86
C ILE A 70 -8.15 11.57 3.30
N TYR A 71 -7.04 12.30 3.53
CA TYR A 71 -6.67 12.79 4.86
C TYR A 71 -7.71 13.78 5.43
N ASP A 72 -8.15 14.75 4.63
CA ASP A 72 -9.17 15.72 5.04
C ASP A 72 -10.50 15.05 5.36
N ILE A 73 -10.92 14.09 4.52
CA ILE A 73 -12.10 13.26 4.78
C ILE A 73 -11.94 12.53 6.13
N PHE A 74 -10.81 11.86 6.34
CA PHE A 74 -10.56 11.12 7.58
C PHE A 74 -10.57 12.04 8.82
N ASN A 75 -10.01 13.23 8.71
CA ASN A 75 -9.96 14.22 9.78
C ASN A 75 -11.36 14.80 10.11
N ILE A 76 -12.20 15.02 9.09
CA ILE A 76 -13.60 15.47 9.26
C ILE A 76 -14.43 14.40 9.98
N TYR A 77 -14.23 13.12 9.66
CA TYR A 77 -14.96 12.02 10.30
C TYR A 77 -14.41 11.59 11.67
N SER A 78 -13.22 12.08 12.06
CA SER A 78 -12.62 11.78 13.37
C SER A 78 -12.90 12.84 14.45
N LEU A 79 -13.75 13.83 14.17
CA LEU A 79 -14.10 14.96 15.03
C LEU A 79 -15.58 14.89 15.44
#